data_AF-A0A5C6Z7N4-F1
#
_entry.id   AF-A0A5C6Z7N4-F1
#
_cell.length_a   1.000
_cell.length_b   1.000
_cell.length_c   1.000
_cell.angle_alpha   90.00
_cell.angle_beta   90.00
_cell.angle_gamma   90.00
#
_symmetry.space_group_name_H-M   'P 1'
#
loop_
_entity.id
_entity.type
_entity.pdbx_description
1 polymer ?
#
loop_
_entity_poly.entity_id
_entity_poly.type
_entity_poly.pdbx_seq_one_letter_code
_entity_poly.pdbx_strand_id
1 'polypeptide(L)'
;MAQGGLTPSAQVVDEVVRQCRLPVMVMVRPHARSFCYDEADMRQVREGVAMVRGAGAHGLVFGALTADGDIDRVALDQVLRWADGLPLTFHRAFDEARDPVRAFSELSAYRGAVTQLLSSGAAPTAEEGAELLAQLVTRWRLGEGVELLVGAGVAAGNLAALHRRIGARQYHVGSGARAGGSFASGIDAARIAALRQAL
;
A
#
# COMPACT_ATOMS: atom_id res chain seq x y z
N MET A 1 8.84 4.74 11.68
CA MET A 1 7.97 3.75 10.97
C MET A 1 7.51 2.59 11.86
N ALA A 2 7.73 2.60 13.18
CA ALA A 2 7.38 1.50 14.09
C ALA A 2 5.89 1.11 14.12
N GLN A 3 5.02 1.97 13.57
CA GLN A 3 3.57 1.82 13.59
C GLN A 3 2.97 1.41 12.24
N GLY A 4 3.78 0.96 11.28
CA GLY A 4 3.29 0.52 9.95
C GLY A 4 2.98 1.66 8.97
N GLY A 5 3.37 2.90 9.28
CA GLY A 5 3.14 4.09 8.46
C GLY A 5 1.88 4.84 8.88
N LEU A 6 2.01 6.15 9.07
CA LEU A 6 0.92 7.09 9.37
C LEU A 6 0.98 8.25 8.38
N THR A 7 -0.07 9.07 8.35
CA THR A 7 -0.07 10.32 7.58
C THR A 7 1.14 11.18 7.99
N PRO A 8 2.07 11.50 7.07
CA PRO A 8 3.18 12.41 7.35
C PRO A 8 2.68 13.85 7.52
N SER A 9 3.51 14.73 8.08
CA SER A 9 3.18 16.16 8.15
C SER A 9 3.16 16.79 6.75
N ALA A 10 2.32 17.82 6.58
CA ALA A 10 2.21 18.56 5.31
C ALA A 10 3.58 19.06 4.81
N GLN A 11 4.40 19.60 5.70
CA GLN A 11 5.75 20.08 5.36
C GLN A 11 6.63 18.98 4.75
N VAL A 12 6.57 17.76 5.28
CA VAL A 12 7.34 16.62 4.73
C VAL A 12 6.82 16.25 3.35
N VAL A 13 5.51 16.25 3.15
CA VAL A 13 4.91 15.94 1.85
C VAL A 13 5.29 16.99 0.81
N ASP A 14 5.11 18.27 1.12
CA ASP A 14 5.44 19.37 0.22
C ASP A 14 6.91 19.34 -0.20
N GLU A 15 7.82 19.13 0.76
CA GLU A 15 9.26 19.07 0.46
C GLU A 15 9.61 17.88 -0.44
N VAL A 16 9.08 16.69 -0.13
CA VAL A 16 9.34 15.49 -0.93
C VAL A 16 8.75 15.63 -2.32
N VAL A 17 7.52 16.12 -2.47
CA VAL A 17 6.88 16.29 -3.78
C VAL A 17 7.63 17.33 -4.62
N ARG A 18 8.13 18.42 -4.03
CA ARG A 18 8.92 19.43 -4.76
C ARG A 18 10.28 18.93 -5.22
N GLN A 19 10.93 18.05 -4.47
CA GLN A 19 12.29 17.59 -4.76
C GLN A 19 12.35 16.28 -5.54
N CYS A 20 11.35 15.41 -5.37
CA CYS A 20 11.34 14.08 -5.99
C CYS A 20 10.78 14.16 -7.41
N ARG A 21 11.53 13.61 -8.37
CA ARG A 21 11.07 13.49 -9.77
C ARG A 21 10.26 12.23 -10.05
N LEU A 22 10.23 11.29 -9.10
CA LEU A 22 9.46 10.05 -9.20
C LEU A 22 8.05 10.26 -8.67
N PRO A 23 7.05 9.48 -9.14
CA PRO A 23 5.70 9.50 -8.57
C PRO A 23 5.72 9.28 -7.05
N VAL A 24 5.15 10.23 -6.30
CA VAL A 24 5.05 10.17 -4.84
C VAL A 24 3.64 9.75 -4.44
N MET A 25 3.50 8.60 -3.79
CA MET A 25 2.27 8.13 -3.15
C MET A 25 2.33 8.44 -1.66
N VAL A 26 1.33 9.15 -1.14
CA VAL A 26 1.34 9.60 0.27
C VAL A 26 0.39 8.77 1.13
N MET A 27 0.89 8.27 2.26
CA MET A 27 0.08 7.57 3.25
C MET A 27 -0.97 8.50 3.84
N VAL A 28 -2.22 8.06 3.86
CA VAL A 28 -3.33 8.67 4.60
C VAL A 28 -3.83 7.62 5.58
N ARG A 29 -3.35 7.70 6.82
CA ARG A 29 -3.72 6.79 7.91
C ARG A 29 -3.66 7.56 9.24
N PRO A 30 -4.81 7.84 9.88
CA PRO A 30 -4.88 8.75 11.02
C PRO A 30 -4.24 8.16 12.29
N HIS A 31 -4.25 6.84 12.45
CA HIS A 31 -3.66 6.19 13.62
C HIS A 31 -3.27 4.73 13.34
N ALA A 32 -2.54 4.14 14.30
CA ALA A 32 -2.03 2.78 14.21
C ALA A 32 -2.91 1.71 14.89
N ARG A 33 -4.01 2.11 15.55
CA ARG A 33 -4.81 1.25 16.44
C ARG A 33 -5.61 0.17 15.71
N SER A 34 -6.20 0.52 14.58
CA SER A 34 -7.09 -0.32 13.78
C SER A 34 -7.18 0.24 12.35
N PHE A 35 -7.91 -0.46 11.49
CA PHE A 35 -8.38 0.02 10.19
C PHE A 35 -9.89 0.32 10.15
N CYS A 36 -10.54 0.25 11.31
CA CYS A 36 -11.93 0.68 11.50
C CYS A 36 -11.91 2.13 11.99
N TYR A 37 -12.45 3.03 11.17
CA TYR A 37 -12.38 4.47 11.41
C TYR A 37 -13.73 5.01 11.84
N ASP A 38 -13.73 5.78 12.91
CA ASP A 38 -14.90 6.54 13.33
C ASP A 38 -15.01 7.87 12.56
N GLU A 39 -16.04 8.66 12.87
CA GLU A 39 -16.23 9.96 12.22
C GLU A 39 -15.09 10.95 12.48
N ALA A 40 -14.44 10.89 13.65
CA ALA A 40 -13.32 11.76 14.00
C ALA A 40 -12.05 11.37 13.23
N ASP A 41 -11.82 10.07 13.06
CA ASP A 41 -10.76 9.55 12.20
C ASP A 41 -11.00 9.95 10.75
N MET A 42 -12.24 9.84 10.24
CA MET A 42 -12.57 10.22 8.86
C MET A 42 -12.46 11.71 8.59
N ARG A 43 -12.63 12.59 9.60
CA ARG A 43 -12.30 14.02 9.48
C ARG A 43 -10.80 14.23 9.25
N GLN A 44 -9.94 13.54 10.01
CA GLN A 44 -8.49 13.60 9.82
C GLN A 44 -8.06 13.00 8.48
N VAL A 45 -8.71 11.92 8.03
CA VAL A 45 -8.49 11.34 6.70
C VAL A 45 -8.82 12.37 5.62
N ARG A 46 -9.95 13.07 5.71
CA ARG A 46 -10.33 14.11 4.75
C ARG A 46 -9.30 15.23 4.67
N GLU A 47 -8.81 15.71 5.81
CA GLU A 47 -7.74 16.71 5.88
C GLU A 47 -6.44 16.19 5.24
N GLY A 48 -6.08 14.93 5.52
CA GLY A 48 -4.96 14.25 4.90
C GLY A 48 -5.08 14.19 3.38
N VAL A 49 -6.25 13.79 2.84
CA VAL A 49 -6.50 13.77 1.39
C VAL A 49 -6.38 15.16 0.77
N ALA A 50 -6.94 16.19 1.43
CA ALA A 50 -6.83 17.58 0.96
C ALA A 50 -5.37 18.05 0.92
N MET A 51 -4.57 17.70 1.92
CA MET A 51 -3.13 17.98 1.95
C MET A 51 -2.39 17.28 0.80
N VAL A 52 -2.64 15.99 0.57
CA VAL A 52 -2.01 15.22 -0.51
C VAL A 52 -2.30 15.85 -1.87
N ARG A 53 -3.56 16.27 -2.09
CA ARG A 53 -3.97 16.98 -3.31
C ARG A 53 -3.30 18.33 -3.46
N GLY A 54 -3.33 19.14 -2.39
CA GLY A 54 -2.75 20.49 -2.39
C GLY A 54 -1.25 20.49 -2.66
N ALA A 55 -0.53 19.48 -2.18
CA ALA A 55 0.89 19.29 -2.43
C ALA A 55 1.23 18.89 -3.88
N GLY A 56 0.25 18.40 -4.65
CA GLY A 56 0.47 17.88 -6.00
C GLY A 56 1.11 16.49 -6.03
N ALA A 57 0.90 15.68 -5.00
CA ALA A 57 1.37 14.29 -4.99
C ALA A 57 0.73 13.47 -6.12
N HIS A 58 1.42 12.40 -6.56
CA HIS A 58 0.91 11.56 -7.63
C HIS A 58 -0.34 10.78 -7.24
N GLY A 59 -0.45 10.39 -5.96
CA GLY A 59 -1.59 9.66 -5.44
C GLY A 59 -1.51 9.45 -3.94
N LEU A 60 -2.42 8.63 -3.42
CA LEU A 60 -2.53 8.38 -1.99
C LEU A 60 -2.62 6.90 -1.66
N VAL A 61 -2.29 6.56 -0.43
CA VAL A 61 -2.32 5.20 0.11
C VAL A 61 -3.29 5.19 1.29
N PHE A 62 -4.35 4.40 1.20
CA PHE A 62 -5.42 4.34 2.20
C PHE A 62 -6.04 2.94 2.22
N GLY A 63 -6.67 2.56 3.32
CA GLY A 63 -7.53 1.38 3.35
C GLY A 63 -8.28 1.33 4.67
N ALA A 64 -9.52 0.85 4.61
CA ALA A 64 -10.38 0.77 5.78
C ALA A 64 -11.13 -0.56 5.78
N LEU A 65 -11.38 -1.09 6.97
CA LEU A 65 -12.18 -2.27 7.22
C LEU A 65 -13.34 -1.93 8.13
N THR A 66 -14.46 -2.61 7.93
CA THR A 66 -15.56 -2.68 8.87
C THR A 66 -15.16 -3.50 10.11
N ALA A 67 -15.94 -3.42 11.18
CA ALA A 67 -15.72 -4.22 12.39
C ALA A 67 -15.81 -5.75 12.12
N ASP A 68 -16.51 -6.14 11.05
CA ASP A 68 -16.63 -7.53 10.60
C ASP A 68 -15.43 -8.02 9.76
N GLY A 69 -14.46 -7.13 9.49
CA GLY A 69 -13.28 -7.43 8.69
C GLY A 69 -13.51 -7.43 7.18
N ASP A 70 -14.64 -6.90 6.71
CA ASP A 70 -14.90 -6.63 5.28
C ASP A 70 -14.37 -5.23 4.90
N ILE A 71 -14.10 -4.98 3.62
CA ILE A 71 -13.68 -3.65 3.14
C ILE A 71 -14.75 -2.61 3.49
N ASP A 72 -14.35 -1.52 4.14
CA ASP A 72 -15.25 -0.41 4.38
C ASP A 72 -15.43 0.42 3.10
N ARG A 73 -16.42 0.02 2.32
CA ARG A 73 -16.81 0.66 1.06
C ARG A 73 -17.26 2.10 1.25
N VAL A 74 -17.93 2.42 2.35
CA VAL A 74 -18.42 3.77 2.64
C VAL A 74 -17.24 4.71 2.84
N ALA A 75 -16.26 4.30 3.66
CA ALA A 75 -15.03 5.06 3.85
C ALA A 75 -14.22 5.17 2.55
N LEU A 76 -14.08 4.09 1.79
CA LEU A 76 -13.37 4.10 0.51
C LEU A 76 -14.03 5.05 -0.51
N ASP A 77 -15.36 5.01 -0.65
CA ASP A 77 -16.12 5.90 -1.53
C ASP A 77 -15.98 7.38 -1.14
N GLN A 78 -15.95 7.67 0.16
CA GLN A 78 -15.69 9.03 0.66
C GLN A 78 -14.28 9.50 0.27
N VAL A 79 -13.27 8.67 0.51
CA VAL A 79 -11.87 9.00 0.18
C VAL A 79 -11.68 9.21 -1.31
N LEU A 80 -12.22 8.33 -2.16
CA LEU A 80 -12.13 8.46 -3.61
C LEU A 80 -12.79 9.74 -4.13
N ARG A 81 -13.93 10.14 -3.54
CA ARG A 81 -14.55 11.44 -3.86
C ARG A 81 -13.68 12.62 -3.47
N TRP A 82 -13.04 12.58 -2.30
CA TRP A 82 -12.13 13.65 -1.87
C TRP A 82 -10.85 13.71 -2.69
N ALA A 83 -10.37 12.53 -3.12
CA ALA A 83 -9.17 12.35 -3.93
C ALA A 83 -9.31 12.92 -5.35
N ASP A 84 -10.55 13.00 -5.86
CA ASP A 84 -10.91 13.71 -7.10
C ASP A 84 -10.00 13.32 -8.28
N GLY A 85 -9.95 12.01 -8.55
CA GLY A 85 -9.18 11.43 -9.65
C GLY A 85 -7.73 11.05 -9.33
N LEU A 86 -7.22 11.34 -8.13
CA LEU A 86 -5.91 10.81 -7.72
C LEU A 86 -5.96 9.27 -7.60
N PRO A 87 -4.95 8.55 -8.14
CA PRO A 87 -4.84 7.10 -7.96
C PRO A 87 -4.65 6.73 -6.49
N LEU A 88 -5.27 5.62 -6.09
CA LEU A 88 -5.22 5.09 -4.74
C LEU A 88 -4.54 3.71 -4.71
N THR A 89 -3.62 3.52 -3.76
CA THR A 89 -3.16 2.19 -3.37
C THR A 89 -3.92 1.74 -2.12
N PHE A 90 -4.65 0.63 -2.22
CA PHE A 90 -5.27 0.01 -1.04
C PHE A 90 -4.18 -0.64 -0.21
N HIS A 91 -3.99 -0.22 1.03
CA HIS A 91 -2.84 -0.68 1.82
C HIS A 91 -3.09 -1.99 2.57
N ARG A 92 -2.15 -2.36 3.46
CA ARG A 92 -2.14 -3.62 4.21
C ARG A 92 -3.29 -3.84 5.20
N ALA A 93 -4.25 -2.93 5.33
CA ALA A 93 -5.56 -3.27 5.90
C ALA A 93 -6.14 -4.54 5.27
N PHE A 94 -5.89 -4.78 3.98
CA PHE A 94 -6.29 -6.01 3.31
C PHE A 94 -5.75 -7.28 3.98
N ASP A 95 -4.54 -7.24 4.53
CA ASP A 95 -3.94 -8.41 5.20
C ASP A 95 -4.67 -8.76 6.52
N GLU A 96 -5.52 -7.86 7.04
CA GLU A 96 -6.38 -8.08 8.20
C GLU A 96 -7.85 -8.38 7.81
N ALA A 97 -8.16 -8.46 6.52
CA ALA A 97 -9.51 -8.78 6.07
C ALA A 97 -9.89 -10.21 6.46
N ARG A 98 -11.14 -10.40 6.89
CA ARG A 98 -11.67 -11.71 7.32
C ARG A 98 -11.64 -12.75 6.20
N ASP A 99 -11.91 -12.31 4.98
CA ASP A 99 -11.84 -13.12 3.76
C ASP A 99 -11.06 -12.35 2.68
N PRO A 100 -9.74 -12.59 2.55
CA PRO A 100 -8.90 -11.89 1.58
C PRO A 100 -9.34 -12.11 0.13
N VAL A 101 -9.86 -13.29 -0.22
CA VAL A 101 -10.28 -13.58 -1.60
C VAL A 101 -11.53 -12.79 -1.94
N ARG A 102 -12.53 -12.77 -1.06
CA ARG A 102 -13.71 -11.92 -1.21
C ARG A 102 -13.34 -10.45 -1.23
N ALA A 103 -12.54 -9.98 -0.26
CA ALA A 103 -12.09 -8.59 -0.20
C ALA A 103 -11.39 -8.16 -1.50
N PHE A 104 -10.60 -9.07 -2.10
CA PHE A 104 -9.96 -8.84 -3.38
C PHE A 104 -10.96 -8.71 -4.51
N SER A 105 -11.96 -9.59 -4.57
CA SER A 105 -13.07 -9.50 -5.52
C SER A 105 -13.82 -8.17 -5.39
N GLU A 106 -14.05 -7.70 -4.17
CA GLU A 106 -14.75 -6.45 -3.89
C GLU A 106 -14.01 -5.23 -4.45
N LEU A 107 -12.67 -5.23 -4.43
CA LEU A 107 -11.85 -4.17 -5.03
C LEU A 107 -12.02 -4.05 -6.55
N SER A 108 -12.58 -5.06 -7.25
CA SER A 108 -12.87 -4.99 -8.68
C SER A 108 -13.80 -3.82 -9.04
N ALA A 109 -14.74 -3.49 -8.15
CA ALA A 109 -15.70 -2.40 -8.36
C ALA A 109 -15.02 -1.02 -8.38
N TYR A 110 -13.78 -0.94 -7.90
CA TYR A 110 -13.01 0.28 -7.76
C TYR A 110 -11.87 0.39 -8.79
N ARG A 111 -11.84 -0.52 -9.77
CA ARG A 111 -10.88 -0.47 -10.88
C ARG A 111 -10.94 0.91 -11.56
N GLY A 112 -9.76 1.48 -11.80
CA GLY A 112 -9.60 2.82 -12.37
C GLY A 112 -9.33 3.90 -11.32
N ALA A 113 -9.83 3.75 -10.10
CA ALA A 113 -9.53 4.65 -8.98
C ALA A 113 -8.55 4.01 -7.98
N VAL A 114 -8.81 2.76 -7.59
CA VAL A 114 -7.84 1.92 -6.86
C VAL A 114 -6.97 1.23 -7.89
N THR A 115 -5.72 1.67 -8.00
CA THR A 115 -4.79 1.18 -9.03
C THR A 115 -4.00 -0.03 -8.56
N GLN A 116 -3.76 -0.15 -7.26
CA GLN A 116 -2.95 -1.23 -6.70
C GLN A 116 -3.41 -1.63 -5.29
N LEU A 117 -3.09 -2.87 -4.92
CA LEU A 117 -3.24 -3.42 -3.57
C LEU A 117 -1.86 -3.78 -3.00
N LEU A 118 -1.49 -3.16 -1.88
CA LEU A 118 -0.32 -3.54 -1.09
C LEU A 118 -0.69 -4.66 -0.11
N SER A 119 -0.05 -5.82 -0.26
CA SER A 119 -0.33 -7.00 0.58
C SER A 119 0.91 -7.86 0.80
N SER A 120 0.95 -8.54 1.94
CA SER A 120 1.88 -9.62 2.25
C SER A 120 1.25 -11.01 2.10
N GLY A 121 0.02 -11.09 1.59
CA GLY A 121 -0.75 -12.33 1.49
C GLY A 121 -1.34 -12.77 2.82
N ALA A 122 -1.85 -11.82 3.62
CA ALA A 122 -2.44 -12.10 4.94
C ALA A 122 -1.51 -12.88 5.89
N ALA A 123 -0.20 -12.68 5.74
CA ALA A 123 0.86 -13.33 6.52
C ALA A 123 1.90 -12.29 7.01
N PRO A 124 2.75 -12.61 8.00
CA PRO A 124 3.78 -11.68 8.50
C PRO A 124 4.72 -11.16 7.41
N THR A 125 5.08 -12.02 6.44
CA THR A 125 5.94 -11.68 5.29
C THR A 125 5.33 -12.14 3.97
N ALA A 126 5.73 -11.50 2.86
CA ALA A 126 5.32 -11.93 1.51
C ALA A 126 5.76 -13.36 1.16
N GLU A 127 6.82 -13.86 1.79
CA GLU A 127 7.31 -15.22 1.56
C GLU A 127 6.39 -16.27 2.18
N GLU A 128 5.91 -16.00 3.39
CA GLU A 128 4.92 -16.82 4.08
C GLU A 128 3.56 -16.75 3.39
N GLY A 129 3.14 -15.58 2.93
CA GLY A 129 1.87 -15.38 2.20
C GLY A 129 1.94 -15.64 0.70
N ALA A 130 3.04 -16.22 0.19
CA ALA A 130 3.30 -16.32 -1.25
C ALA A 130 2.22 -17.11 -2.02
N GLU A 131 1.61 -18.11 -1.38
CA GLU A 131 0.55 -18.92 -2.00
C GLU A 131 -0.71 -18.08 -2.28
N LEU A 132 -1.21 -17.36 -1.27
CA LEU A 132 -2.34 -16.45 -1.44
C LEU A 132 -1.98 -15.35 -2.46
N LEU A 133 -0.78 -14.77 -2.39
CA LEU A 133 -0.35 -13.76 -3.35
C LEU A 133 -0.37 -14.29 -4.79
N ALA A 134 0.13 -15.51 -5.03
CA ALA A 134 0.10 -16.14 -6.35
C ALA A 134 -1.33 -16.39 -6.84
N GLN A 135 -2.23 -16.80 -5.95
CA GLN A 135 -3.65 -16.93 -6.24
C GLN A 135 -4.26 -15.60 -6.66
N LEU A 136 -4.02 -14.54 -5.90
CA LEU A 136 -4.53 -13.19 -6.19
C LEU A 136 -3.96 -12.61 -7.49
N VAL A 137 -2.67 -12.84 -7.79
CA VAL A 137 -2.08 -12.48 -9.10
C VAL A 137 -2.78 -13.20 -10.25
N THR A 138 -3.11 -14.48 -10.07
CA THR A 138 -3.85 -15.26 -11.07
C THR A 138 -5.24 -14.69 -11.29
N ARG A 139 -5.98 -14.38 -10.22
CA ARG A 139 -7.30 -13.71 -10.30
C ARG A 139 -7.21 -12.36 -10.99
N TRP A 140 -6.19 -11.56 -10.69
CA TRP A 140 -5.93 -10.28 -11.33
C TRP A 140 -5.77 -10.38 -12.84
N ARG A 141 -4.97 -11.35 -13.30
CA ARG A 141 -4.75 -11.61 -14.73
C ARG A 141 -6.03 -12.06 -15.45
N LEU A 142 -6.99 -12.64 -14.71
CA LEU A 142 -8.32 -13.01 -15.21
C LEU A 142 -9.34 -11.85 -15.15
N GLY A 143 -8.92 -10.65 -14.77
CA GLY A 143 -9.77 -9.46 -14.77
C GLY A 143 -10.44 -9.13 -13.43
N GLU A 144 -10.07 -9.82 -12.34
CA GLU A 144 -10.65 -9.62 -11.01
C GLU A 144 -9.75 -8.81 -10.07
N GLY A 145 -10.30 -8.05 -9.13
CA GLY A 145 -9.57 -7.26 -8.14
C GLY A 145 -8.74 -6.13 -8.73
N VAL A 146 -7.54 -5.86 -8.20
CA VAL A 146 -6.64 -4.79 -8.67
C VAL A 146 -5.19 -5.31 -8.76
N GLU A 147 -4.29 -4.55 -9.37
CA GLU A 147 -2.90 -5.00 -9.51
C GLU A 147 -2.22 -5.12 -8.14
N LEU A 148 -1.35 -6.12 -7.98
CA LEU A 148 -0.69 -6.41 -6.71
C LEU A 148 0.65 -5.69 -6.60
N LEU A 149 0.82 -5.00 -5.47
CA LEU A 149 2.08 -4.49 -4.97
C LEU A 149 2.51 -5.38 -3.80
N VAL A 150 3.37 -6.37 -4.06
CA VAL A 150 3.78 -7.36 -3.05
C VAL A 150 4.73 -6.71 -2.03
N GLY A 151 4.40 -6.78 -0.74
CA GLY A 151 5.18 -6.12 0.32
C GLY A 151 5.36 -6.95 1.59
N ALA A 152 6.12 -6.40 2.54
CA ALA A 152 6.59 -7.03 3.78
C ALA A 152 7.71 -8.07 3.60
N GLY A 153 8.91 -7.73 4.08
CA GLY A 153 10.07 -8.62 4.04
C GLY A 153 10.78 -8.73 2.68
N VAL A 154 10.37 -7.96 1.67
CA VAL A 154 11.03 -7.97 0.35
C VAL A 154 12.42 -7.34 0.45
N ALA A 155 13.43 -8.04 -0.07
CA ALA A 155 14.82 -7.60 -0.13
C ALA A 155 15.53 -8.22 -1.36
N ALA A 156 16.72 -7.72 -1.72
CA ALA A 156 17.46 -8.21 -2.90
C ALA A 156 17.70 -9.73 -2.86
N GLY A 157 17.94 -10.30 -1.67
CA GLY A 157 18.21 -11.73 -1.51
C GLY A 157 17.02 -12.66 -1.75
N ASN A 158 15.77 -12.18 -1.62
CA ASN A 158 14.58 -13.02 -1.82
C ASN A 158 13.71 -12.58 -3.01
N LEU A 159 13.96 -11.41 -3.62
CA LEU A 159 13.12 -10.85 -4.67
C LEU A 159 12.96 -11.78 -5.88
N ALA A 160 14.04 -12.37 -6.39
CA ALA A 160 13.98 -13.30 -7.51
C ALA A 160 13.13 -14.55 -7.22
N ALA A 161 13.24 -15.09 -6.01
CA ALA A 161 12.47 -16.26 -5.58
C ALA A 161 10.99 -15.93 -5.40
N LEU A 162 10.68 -14.79 -4.76
CA LEU A 162 9.32 -14.27 -4.65
C LEU A 162 8.71 -14.03 -6.03
N HIS A 163 9.46 -13.46 -6.96
CA HIS A 163 8.99 -13.22 -8.32
C HIS A 163 8.62 -14.49 -9.07
N ARG A 164 9.49 -15.51 -9.03
CA ARG A 164 9.18 -16.81 -9.64
C ARG A 164 7.96 -17.49 -9.03
N ARG A 165 7.78 -17.39 -7.71
CA ARG A 165 6.67 -18.04 -6.99
C ARG A 165 5.34 -17.31 -7.17
N ILE A 166 5.34 -15.98 -7.10
CA ILE A 166 4.11 -15.16 -7.06
C ILE A 166 3.73 -14.66 -8.45
N GLY A 167 4.71 -14.32 -9.30
CA GLY A 167 4.46 -13.74 -10.62
C GLY A 167 3.92 -12.30 -10.61
N ALA A 168 4.06 -11.58 -9.50
CA ALA A 168 3.68 -10.17 -9.41
C ALA A 168 4.60 -9.29 -10.27
N ARG A 169 4.10 -8.11 -10.66
CA ARG A 169 4.85 -7.12 -11.45
C ARG A 169 5.45 -6.01 -10.60
N GLN A 170 4.94 -5.81 -9.38
CA GLN A 170 5.31 -4.70 -8.52
C GLN A 170 5.63 -5.19 -7.11
N TYR A 171 6.64 -4.59 -6.51
CA TYR A 171 7.14 -4.95 -5.18
C TYR A 171 7.39 -3.71 -4.33
N HIS A 172 6.95 -3.76 -3.07
CA HIS A 172 7.16 -2.72 -2.09
C HIS A 172 8.28 -3.13 -1.12
N VAL A 173 9.33 -2.31 -1.06
CA VAL A 173 10.51 -2.56 -0.24
C VAL A 173 10.58 -1.53 0.89
N GLY A 174 10.57 -2.01 2.12
CA GLY A 174 10.73 -1.19 3.33
C GLY A 174 12.17 -1.25 3.87
N SER A 175 12.37 -2.05 4.92
CA SER A 175 13.68 -2.24 5.57
C SER A 175 14.76 -2.76 4.62
N GLY A 176 14.41 -3.59 3.64
CA GLY A 176 15.34 -4.13 2.65
C GLY A 176 16.14 -3.08 1.87
N ALA A 177 15.59 -1.86 1.73
CA ALA A 177 16.22 -0.74 1.05
C ALA A 177 17.13 0.12 1.96
N ARG A 178 17.21 -0.17 3.27
CA ARG A 178 17.85 0.71 4.26
C ARG A 178 19.15 0.11 4.79
N ALA A 179 20.08 0.99 5.18
CA ALA A 179 21.34 0.57 5.79
C ALA A 179 21.06 -0.25 7.07
N GLY A 180 21.68 -1.42 7.17
CA GLY A 180 21.46 -2.35 8.29
C GLY A 180 20.05 -2.94 8.39
N GLY A 181 19.19 -2.76 7.38
CA GLY A 181 17.82 -3.28 7.42
C GLY A 181 16.91 -2.56 8.43
N SER A 182 17.26 -1.36 8.87
CA SER A 182 16.54 -0.66 9.93
C SER A 182 15.81 0.59 9.44
N PHE A 183 14.60 0.82 9.94
CA PHE A 183 13.87 2.06 9.72
C PHE A 183 14.46 3.27 10.44
N ALA A 184 15.39 3.06 11.39
CA ALA A 184 16.17 4.14 12.00
C ALA A 184 17.26 4.67 11.05
N SER A 185 17.60 3.90 10.02
CA SER A 185 18.63 4.24 9.05
C SER A 185 18.05 4.83 7.76
N GLY A 186 18.86 5.62 7.07
CA GLY A 186 18.55 6.11 5.72
C GLY A 186 18.47 4.99 4.67
N ILE A 187 17.95 5.35 3.50
CA ILE A 187 17.97 4.49 2.32
C ILE A 187 19.43 4.33 1.86
N ASP A 188 19.80 3.10 1.49
CA ASP A 188 21.13 2.74 1.04
C ASP A 188 21.11 2.52 -0.48
N ALA A 189 21.87 3.36 -1.20
CA ALA A 189 21.92 3.34 -2.67
C ALA A 189 22.44 2.01 -3.22
N ALA A 190 23.37 1.33 -2.54
CA ALA A 190 23.89 0.04 -2.97
C ALA A 190 22.82 -1.06 -2.86
N ARG A 191 21.98 -1.00 -1.82
CA ARG A 191 20.85 -1.92 -1.66
C ARG A 191 19.76 -1.68 -2.71
N ILE A 192 19.47 -0.42 -3.03
CA ILE A 192 18.57 -0.09 -4.14
C ILE A 192 19.13 -0.62 -5.47
N ALA A 193 20.43 -0.47 -5.72
CA ALA A 193 21.07 -1.02 -6.92
C ALA A 193 20.95 -2.55 -6.99
N ALA A 194 21.20 -3.24 -5.88
CA ALA A 194 21.06 -4.70 -5.80
C ALA A 194 19.61 -5.16 -6.05
N LEU A 195 18.60 -4.45 -5.53
CA LEU A 195 17.19 -4.73 -5.81
C LEU A 195 16.86 -4.59 -7.31
N ARG A 196 17.41 -3.58 -7.98
CA ARG A 196 17.20 -3.34 -9.42
C ARG A 196 17.88 -4.36 -10.31
N GLN A 197 18.86 -5.11 -9.80
CA GLN A 197 19.57 -6.17 -10.51
C GLN A 197 19.02 -7.57 -10.20
N ALA A 198 18.12 -7.70 -9.22
CA ALA A 198 17.60 -8.98 -8.78
C ALA A 198 16.45 -9.52 -9.66
N LEU A 199 15.93 -8.72 -10.59
CA LEU A 199 14.93 -9.08 -11.62
C LEU A 199 15.36 -8.48 -12.96
#